data_AF-A0A516TLU9-F1
#
_entry.id   AF-A0A516TLU9-F1
#
_cell.length_a   1.000
_cell.length_b   1.000
_cell.length_c   1.000
_cell.angle_alpha   90.00
_cell.angle_beta   90.00
_cell.angle_gamma   90.00
#
_symmetry.space_group_name_H-M   'P 1'
#
loop_
_entity.id
_entity.type
_entity.pdbx_description
1 polymer ?
#
loop_
_entity_poly.entity_id
_entity_poly.type
_entity_poly.pdbx_seq_one_letter_code
_entity_poly.pdbx_strand_id
1 'polypeptide(L)'
;MKNLESIRVLILSTSAGTGHVRAAEALEKAFLEDPRVGQVICVDALKFTNKIFRDFYSKLYIQLVERAPSFLGWWYRTTDEPWKTDKMRLMLDRLNTKPLIDFISRYRPQVTVCTHFLPAEIISYLISQKK
;
A
#
# COMPACT_ATOMS: atom_id res chain seq x y z
N MET A 1 20.02 9.69 29.23
CA MET A 1 20.58 9.26 27.92
C MET A 1 19.43 9.16 26.92
N LYS A 2 19.48 9.98 25.86
CA LYS A 2 18.63 10.08 24.65
C LYS A 2 17.11 9.86 24.80
N ASN A 3 16.35 10.95 24.64
CA ASN A 3 15.01 10.95 24.04
C ASN A 3 15.06 10.13 22.73
N LEU A 4 14.61 8.88 22.75
CA LEU A 4 14.27 8.17 21.52
C LEU A 4 12.82 8.49 21.25
N GLU A 5 12.55 9.40 20.33
CA GLU A 5 11.19 9.54 19.80
C GLU A 5 10.77 8.16 19.28
N SER A 6 9.73 7.61 19.89
CA SER A 6 9.30 6.26 19.63
C SER A 6 8.77 6.15 18.20
N ILE A 7 9.25 5.13 17.46
CA ILE A 7 9.01 5.03 16.02
C ILE A 7 7.53 4.74 15.75
N ARG A 8 6.91 5.48 14.84
CA ARG A 8 5.57 5.24 14.30
C ARG A 8 5.67 4.51 12.98
N VAL A 9 5.15 3.28 12.97
CA VAL A 9 5.16 2.38 11.80
C VAL A 9 3.75 2.29 11.23
N LEU A 10 3.63 2.56 9.93
CA LEU A 10 2.42 2.30 9.16
C LEU A 10 2.61 1.05 8.31
N ILE A 11 1.74 0.06 8.48
CA ILE A 11 1.70 -1.13 7.63
C ILE A 11 0.51 -1.01 6.69
N LEU A 12 0.76 -1.07 5.39
CA LEU A 12 -0.24 -1.04 4.33
C LEU A 12 -0.36 -2.43 3.71
N SER A 13 -1.49 -3.08 3.99
CA SER A 13 -1.90 -4.34 3.37
C SER A 13 -2.93 -4.11 2.28
N THR A 14 -3.43 -5.20 1.69
CA THR A 14 -4.46 -5.20 0.65
C THR A 14 -5.28 -6.47 0.81
N SER A 15 -6.58 -6.36 1.11
CA SER A 15 -7.46 -7.53 1.30
C SER A 15 -7.80 -8.29 0.01
N ALA A 16 -7.01 -8.11 -1.05
CA ALA A 16 -7.12 -8.83 -2.32
C ALA A 16 -6.40 -10.18 -2.32
N GLY A 17 -5.82 -10.58 -1.19
CA GLY A 17 -5.21 -11.88 -1.00
C GLY A 17 -4.97 -12.11 0.48
N THR A 18 -5.33 -13.28 0.98
CA THR A 18 -5.20 -13.63 2.41
C THR A 18 -3.75 -13.57 2.89
N GLY A 19 -2.79 -13.88 2.01
CA GLY A 19 -1.35 -13.83 2.31
C GLY A 19 -0.84 -12.44 2.69
N HIS A 20 -1.27 -11.38 1.99
CA HIS A 20 -0.82 -10.01 2.28
C HIS A 20 -1.34 -9.49 3.63
N VAL A 21 -2.54 -9.93 4.02
CA VAL A 21 -3.13 -9.61 5.33
C VAL A 21 -2.36 -10.35 6.43
N ARG A 22 -2.13 -11.66 6.27
CA ARG A 22 -1.35 -12.46 7.22
C ARG A 22 0.09 -11.95 7.38
N ALA A 23 0.75 -11.57 6.29
CA ALA A 23 2.08 -10.96 6.35
C ALA A 23 2.07 -9.63 7.13
N ALA A 24 1.04 -8.80 6.92
CA ALA A 24 0.92 -7.53 7.62
C ALA A 24 0.67 -7.73 9.13
N GLU A 25 -0.17 -8.68 9.52
CA GLU A 25 -0.39 -9.06 10.92
C GLU A 25 0.87 -9.63 11.59
N ALA A 26 1.65 -10.44 10.86
CA ALA A 26 2.92 -10.96 11.38
C ALA A 26 3.93 -9.83 11.64
N LEU A 27 4.04 -8.88 10.72
CA LEU A 27 4.89 -7.70 10.87
C LEU A 27 4.40 -6.79 12.00
N GLU A 28 3.09 -6.61 12.15
CA GLU A 28 2.50 -5.83 13.24
C GLU A 28 2.91 -6.38 14.60
N LYS A 29 2.81 -7.71 14.80
CA LYS A 29 3.28 -8.37 16.03
C LYS A 29 4.76 -8.16 16.26
N ALA A 30 5.59 -8.35 15.23
CA ALA A 30 7.03 -8.17 15.35
C ALA A 30 7.43 -6.72 15.71
N PHE A 31 6.74 -5.72 15.18
CA PHE A 31 6.99 -4.32 15.53
C PHE A 31 6.51 -3.97 16.93
N LEU A 32 5.40 -4.55 17.40
CA LEU A 32 4.92 -4.34 18.77
C LEU A 32 5.87 -4.92 19.83
N GLU A 33 6.67 -5.92 19.48
CA GLU A 33 7.70 -6.49 20.36
C GLU A 33 9.01 -5.69 20.37
N ASP A 34 9.21 -4.74 19.45
CA ASP A 34 10.41 -3.93 19.36
C ASP A 34 10.33 -2.69 20.27
N PRO A 35 11.19 -2.54 21.29
CA PRO A 35 11.13 -1.42 22.24
C PRO A 35 11.43 -0.05 21.61
N ARG A 36 11.92 -0.01 20.36
CA ARG A 36 12.14 1.24 19.60
C ARG A 36 10.86 1.76 18.96
N VAL A 37 9.84 0.92 18.81
CA VAL A 37 8.57 1.23 18.16
C VAL A 37 7.56 1.69 19.21
N GLY A 38 7.06 2.91 19.05
CA GLY A 38 6.04 3.47 19.95
C GLY A 38 4.62 3.22 19.48
N GLN A 39 4.43 3.09 18.17
CA GLN A 39 3.12 2.90 17.58
C GLN A 39 3.22 2.12 16.29
N VAL A 40 2.28 1.19 16.11
CA VAL A 40 2.08 0.47 14.87
C VAL A 40 0.61 0.62 14.48
N ILE A 41 0.35 0.92 13.22
CA ILE A 41 -0.99 0.82 12.66
C ILE A 41 -0.94 -0.04 11.40
N CYS A 42 -1.70 -1.12 11.39
CA CYS A 42 -1.96 -1.93 10.19
C CYS A 42 -3.30 -1.55 9.56
N VAL A 43 -3.30 -1.16 8.28
CA VAL A 43 -4.51 -0.86 7.52
C VAL A 43 -4.53 -1.51 6.15
N ASP A 44 -5.73 -1.80 5.68
CA ASP A 44 -5.98 -2.22 4.31
C ASP A 44 -6.13 -0.99 3.40
N ALA A 45 -5.19 -0.83 2.46
CA ALA A 45 -5.17 0.30 1.54
C ALA A 45 -6.43 0.38 0.67
N LEU A 46 -7.09 -0.76 0.36
CA LEU A 46 -8.33 -0.75 -0.44
C LEU A 46 -9.49 -0.06 0.30
N LYS A 47 -9.46 0.00 1.63
CA LYS A 47 -10.49 0.72 2.40
C LYS A 47 -10.47 2.22 2.16
N PHE A 48 -9.35 2.76 1.68
CA PHE A 48 -9.20 4.17 1.35
C PHE A 48 -9.44 4.48 -0.13
N THR A 49 -9.69 3.45 -0.95
CA THR A 49 -10.06 3.61 -2.36
C THR A 49 -11.57 3.72 -2.51
N ASN A 50 -12.04 4.20 -3.67
CA ASN A 50 -13.48 4.21 -3.95
C ASN A 50 -14.06 2.78 -4.03
N LYS A 51 -15.37 2.66 -3.79
CA LYS A 51 -16.07 1.36 -3.73
C LYS A 51 -15.93 0.56 -5.03
N ILE A 52 -16.02 1.24 -6.18
CA ILE A 52 -15.93 0.61 -7.50
C ILE A 52 -14.58 -0.06 -7.69
N PHE A 53 -13.50 0.63 -7.35
CA PHE A 53 -12.15 0.09 -7.47
C PHE A 53 -11.93 -1.06 -6.52
N ARG A 54 -12.33 -0.92 -5.25
CA ARG A 54 -12.27 -2.02 -4.28
C ARG A 54 -13.01 -3.26 -4.80
N ASP A 55 -14.21 -3.10 -5.34
CA ASP A 55 -15.01 -4.21 -5.86
C ASP A 55 -14.39 -4.83 -7.14
N PHE A 56 -13.84 -4.01 -8.04
CA PHE A 56 -13.09 -4.47 -9.21
C PHE A 56 -11.84 -5.26 -8.80
N TYR A 57 -11.06 -4.70 -7.89
CA TYR A 57 -9.80 -5.25 -7.44
C TYR A 57 -10.02 -6.56 -6.68
N SER A 58 -11.00 -6.61 -5.78
CA SER A 58 -11.33 -7.83 -5.02
C SER A 58 -11.96 -8.95 -5.86
N LYS A 59 -12.48 -8.68 -7.07
CA LYS A 59 -13.14 -9.71 -7.89
C LYS A 59 -12.37 -10.04 -9.17
N LEU A 60 -12.10 -9.03 -9.99
CA LEU A 60 -11.54 -9.23 -11.33
C LEU A 60 -10.03 -9.36 -11.31
N TYR A 61 -9.33 -8.55 -10.51
CA TYR A 61 -7.87 -8.65 -10.39
C TYR A 61 -7.46 -9.99 -9.76
N ILE A 62 -8.12 -10.40 -8.65
CA ILE A 62 -7.85 -11.71 -8.02
C ILE A 62 -8.06 -12.85 -9.01
N GLN A 63 -9.20 -12.87 -9.71
CA GLN A 63 -9.48 -13.92 -10.71
C GLN A 63 -8.45 -13.94 -11.84
N LEU A 64 -7.93 -12.78 -12.25
CA LEU A 64 -6.90 -12.68 -13.28
C LEU A 64 -5.56 -13.25 -12.78
N VAL A 65 -5.17 -12.93 -11.54
CA VAL A 65 -3.96 -13.47 -10.90
C VAL A 65 -4.05 -15.00 -10.77
N GLU A 66 -5.19 -15.52 -10.33
CA GLU A 66 -5.40 -16.95 -10.13
C GLU A 66 -5.46 -17.73 -11.44
N ARG A 67 -6.12 -17.19 -12.46
CA ARG A 67 -6.40 -17.93 -13.71
C ARG A 67 -5.35 -17.71 -14.80
N ALA A 68 -4.65 -16.58 -14.79
CA ALA A 68 -3.73 -16.21 -15.87
C ALA A 68 -2.49 -15.46 -15.36
N PRO A 69 -1.68 -16.06 -14.46
CA PRO A 69 -0.49 -15.41 -13.91
C PRO A 69 0.55 -15.06 -14.99
N SER A 70 0.64 -15.86 -16.06
CA SER A 70 1.54 -15.59 -17.20
C SER A 70 1.13 -14.35 -17.99
N PHE A 71 -0.17 -14.17 -18.22
CA PHE A 71 -0.72 -12.96 -18.85
C PHE A 71 -0.52 -11.73 -17.98
N LEU A 72 -0.77 -11.85 -16.67
CA LEU A 72 -0.51 -10.77 -15.73
C LEU A 72 0.97 -10.37 -15.72
N GLY A 73 1.88 -11.35 -15.67
CA GLY A 73 3.32 -11.08 -15.74
C GLY A 73 3.75 -10.42 -17.05
N TRP A 74 3.13 -10.78 -18.17
CA TRP A 74 3.35 -10.10 -19.45
C TRP A 74 2.80 -8.66 -19.44
N TRP A 75 1.60 -8.44 -18.90
CA TRP A 75 1.01 -7.13 -18.75
C TRP A 75 1.91 -6.22 -17.92
N TYR A 76 2.36 -6.68 -16.74
CA TYR A 76 3.29 -5.94 -15.89
C TYR A 76 4.55 -5.59 -16.67
N ARG A 77 5.26 -6.55 -17.29
CA ARG A 77 6.46 -6.26 -18.09
C ARG A 77 6.25 -5.24 -19.21
N THR A 78 5.07 -5.22 -19.81
CA THR A 78 4.73 -4.31 -20.93
C THR A 78 4.30 -2.92 -20.43
N THR A 79 3.85 -2.82 -19.18
CA THR A 79 3.31 -1.58 -18.58
C THR A 79 4.24 -0.97 -17.55
N ASP A 80 5.26 -1.71 -17.12
CA ASP A 80 6.31 -1.29 -16.19
C ASP A 80 7.23 -0.26 -16.87
N GLU A 81 6.73 0.97 -16.97
CA GLU A 81 7.49 2.14 -17.37
C GLU A 81 7.62 3.07 -16.16
N PRO A 82 8.76 3.04 -15.43
CA PRO A 82 8.90 3.61 -14.10
C PRO A 82 8.72 5.14 -13.97
N TRP A 83 8.46 5.85 -15.08
CA TRP A 83 8.60 7.31 -15.16
C TRP A 83 7.45 8.03 -15.88
N LYS A 84 6.39 7.34 -16.35
CA LYS A 84 5.24 8.02 -16.98
C LYS A 84 4.25 8.51 -15.92
N THR A 85 4.53 9.71 -15.37
CA THR A 85 3.72 10.39 -14.36
C THR A 85 2.23 10.46 -14.71
N ASP A 86 1.88 10.60 -15.99
CA ASP A 86 0.48 10.73 -16.44
C ASP A 86 -0.36 9.47 -16.20
N LYS A 87 0.17 8.28 -16.51
CA LYS A 87 -0.58 7.02 -16.31
C LYS A 87 -0.82 6.76 -14.82
N MET A 88 0.20 6.97 -14.00
CA MET A 88 0.10 6.79 -12.55
C MET A 88 -0.85 7.80 -11.94
N ARG A 89 -0.75 9.09 -12.32
CA ARG A 89 -1.68 10.13 -11.87
C ARG A 89 -3.13 9.80 -12.22
N LEU A 90 -3.40 9.37 -13.46
CA LEU A 90 -4.73 8.94 -13.88
C LEU A 90 -5.23 7.74 -13.08
N MET A 91 -4.35 6.79 -12.73
CA MET A 91 -4.72 5.65 -11.90
C MET A 91 -5.06 6.09 -10.47
N LEU A 92 -4.27 6.99 -9.89
CA LEU A 92 -4.51 7.54 -8.54
C LEU A 92 -5.77 8.41 -8.47
N ASP A 93 -6.06 9.19 -9.51
CA ASP A 93 -7.30 9.93 -9.66
C ASP A 93 -8.50 8.95 -9.70
N ARG A 94 -8.38 7.85 -10.45
CA ARG A 94 -9.39 6.78 -10.48
C ARG A 94 -9.53 6.02 -9.16
N LEU A 95 -8.47 5.94 -8.36
CA LEU A 95 -8.49 5.32 -7.03
C LEU A 95 -9.16 6.19 -5.97
N ASN A 96 -9.20 7.51 -6.18
CA ASN A 96 -9.48 8.51 -5.16
C ASN A 96 -8.59 8.31 -3.93
N THR A 97 -7.27 8.42 -4.07
CA THR A 97 -6.30 8.16 -2.99
C THR A 97 -6.27 9.23 -1.89
N LYS A 98 -7.04 10.32 -2.03
CA LYS A 98 -7.10 11.41 -1.05
C LYS A 98 -7.32 10.95 0.40
N PRO A 99 -8.24 10.03 0.71
CA PRO A 99 -8.42 9.56 2.09
C PRO A 99 -7.18 8.87 2.66
N LEU A 100 -6.43 8.15 1.84
CA LEU A 100 -5.17 7.51 2.25
C LEU A 100 -4.09 8.57 2.51
N ILE A 101 -3.99 9.57 1.63
CA ILE A 101 -3.05 10.70 1.77
C ILE A 101 -3.34 11.48 3.06
N ASP A 102 -4.61 11.79 3.32
CA ASP A 102 -5.05 12.50 4.52
C ASP A 102 -4.80 11.68 5.79
N PHE A 103 -4.96 10.35 5.70
CA PHE A 103 -4.62 9.45 6.79
C PHE A 103 -3.11 9.43 7.08
N ILE A 104 -2.27 9.21 6.06
CA ILE A 104 -0.80 9.20 6.20
C ILE A 104 -0.30 10.54 6.74
N SER A 105 -0.85 11.64 6.24
CA SER A 105 -0.46 13.00 6.65
C SER A 105 -0.79 13.29 8.10
N ARG A 106 -1.92 12.78 8.62
CA ARG A 106 -2.29 12.89 10.03
C ARG A 106 -1.47 11.97 10.92
N TYR A 107 -1.24 10.74 10.48
CA TYR A 107 -0.49 9.75 11.25
C TYR A 107 1.02 10.06 11.33
N ARG A 108 1.57 10.70 10.28
CA ARG A 108 3.00 11.05 10.15
C ARG A 108 3.93 9.86 10.51
N PRO A 109 3.82 8.72 9.81
CA PRO A 109 4.70 7.58 10.06
C PRO A 109 6.16 7.93 9.75
N GLN A 110 7.09 7.38 10.52
CA GLN A 110 8.52 7.42 10.20
C GLN A 110 8.91 6.26 9.28
N VAL A 111 8.20 5.14 9.36
CA VAL A 111 8.40 3.95 8.53
C VAL A 111 7.06 3.54 7.95
N THR A 112 7.02 3.28 6.64
CA THR A 112 5.85 2.68 5.98
C THR A 112 6.26 1.35 5.35
N VAL A 113 5.54 0.28 5.68
CA VAL A 113 5.79 -1.08 5.17
C VAL A 113 4.60 -1.51 4.32
N CYS A 114 4.85 -1.87 3.07
CA CYS A 114 3.81 -2.33 2.15
C CYS A 114 3.95 -3.82 1.94
N THR A 115 2.92 -4.61 2.23
CA THR A 115 2.96 -6.06 1.97
C THR A 115 2.48 -6.41 0.57
N HIS A 116 1.97 -5.44 -0.18
CA HIS A 116 1.42 -5.60 -1.52
C HIS A 116 1.91 -4.43 -2.42
N PHE A 117 1.99 -4.63 -3.73
CA PHE A 117 2.55 -3.64 -4.67
C PHE A 117 1.71 -2.35 -4.79
N LEU A 118 0.37 -2.46 -4.81
CA LEU A 118 -0.54 -1.31 -4.95
C LEU A 118 -0.26 -0.18 -3.92
N PRO A 119 -0.23 -0.42 -2.59
CA PRO A 119 0.13 0.64 -1.66
C PRO A 119 1.57 1.15 -1.85
N ALA A 120 2.51 0.31 -2.29
CA ALA A 120 3.88 0.74 -2.56
C ALA A 120 3.95 1.74 -3.74
N GLU A 121 3.18 1.50 -4.81
CA GLU A 121 3.05 2.43 -5.94
C GLU A 121 2.47 3.78 -5.50
N ILE A 122 1.42 3.77 -4.67
CA ILE A 122 0.82 5.00 -4.14
C ILE A 122 1.85 5.80 -3.33
N ILE A 123 2.56 5.14 -2.41
CA ILE A 123 3.59 5.79 -1.58
C ILE A 123 4.73 6.34 -2.45
N SER A 124 5.21 5.56 -3.42
CA SER A 124 6.26 5.99 -4.35
C SER A 124 5.87 7.26 -5.10
N TYR A 125 4.65 7.31 -5.62
CA TYR A 125 4.12 8.52 -6.25
C TYR A 125 4.08 9.71 -5.29
N LEU A 126 3.59 9.53 -4.06
CA LEU A 126 3.53 10.62 -3.07
C LEU A 126 4.91 11.16 -2.70
N ILE A 127 5.92 10.29 -2.64
CA ILE A 127 7.32 10.70 -2.47
C ILE A 127 7.80 11.50 -3.68
N SER A 128 7.48 11.07 -4.90
CA SER A 128 7.87 11.79 -6.13
C SER A 128 7.31 13.21 -6.25
N GLN A 129 6.13 13.46 -5.65
CA GLN A 129 5.47 14.77 -5.70
C GLN A 129 6.00 15.76 -4.64
N LYS A 130 6.61 15.27 -3.56
CA LYS A 130 7.16 16.07 -2.46
C LYS A 130 8.57 16.60 -2.74
N LYS A 131 8.81 17.15 -3.94
CA LYS A 131 10.05 17.90 -4.19
C LYS A 131 10.25 19.02 -3.16
#